data_AF-A0A938TDT3-F1
#
_entry.id   AF-A0A938TDT3-F1
#
_cell.length_a   1.000
_cell.length_b   1.000
_cell.length_c   1.000
_cell.angle_alpha   90.00
_cell.angle_beta   90.00
_cell.angle_gamma   90.00
#
_symmetry.space_group_name_H-M   'P 1'
#
loop_
_entity.id
_entity.type
_entity.pdbx_description
1 polymer ?
#
loop_
_entity_poly.entity_id
_entity_poly.type
_entity_poly.pdbx_seq_one_letter_code
_entity_poly.pdbx_strand_id
1 'polypeptide(L)'
;MNTKKLLITAFVVFIVLEVLGYLIHNVLLSSTYAMEDIAKVFRPMEEMESKMWVMWVADLIWSFFFVFIFAKGYENKGLMEGVRYGVYMGLFVQFTAAYAQYVVYPLPYSLTFQWFVYGFIVYVILGALTAVLYKPVAKPTE
;
A
#
# COMPACT_ATOMS: atom_id res chain seq x y z
N MET A 1 -10.97 -18.94 -8.93
CA MET A 1 -10.69 -17.48 -8.85
C MET A 1 -11.61 -16.77 -9.83
N ASN A 2 -12.29 -15.70 -9.43
CA ASN A 2 -13.17 -14.94 -10.33
C ASN A 2 -12.38 -13.76 -10.93
N THR A 3 -12.04 -13.85 -12.21
CA THR A 3 -11.17 -12.87 -12.90
C THR A 3 -11.77 -11.46 -12.92
N LYS A 4 -13.07 -11.32 -13.16
CA LYS A 4 -13.74 -10.00 -13.17
C LYS A 4 -13.59 -9.32 -11.81
N LYS A 5 -13.80 -10.07 -10.72
CA LYS A 5 -13.70 -9.55 -9.36
C LYS A 5 -12.27 -9.28 -8.95
N LEU A 6 -11.34 -10.16 -9.34
CA LEU A 6 -9.92 -9.92 -9.16
C LEU A 6 -9.51 -8.56 -9.74
N LEU A 7 -9.87 -8.28 -11.00
CA LEU A 7 -9.50 -7.05 -11.68
C LEU A 7 -10.18 -5.82 -11.07
N ILE A 8 -11.48 -5.91 -10.73
CA ILE A 8 -12.20 -4.81 -10.07
C ILE A 8 -11.60 -4.53 -8.68
N THR A 9 -11.37 -5.57 -7.88
CA THR A 9 -10.78 -5.40 -6.54
C THR A 9 -9.37 -4.84 -6.62
N ALA A 10 -8.53 -5.31 -7.54
CA ALA A 10 -7.19 -4.76 -7.78
C ALA A 10 -7.25 -3.27 -8.13
N PHE A 11 -8.14 -2.88 -9.05
CA PHE A 11 -8.29 -1.48 -9.42
C PHE A 11 -8.79 -0.61 -8.26
N VAL A 12 -9.74 -1.09 -7.46
CA VAL A 12 -10.19 -0.32 -6.28
C VAL A 12 -9.09 -0.22 -5.22
N VAL A 13 -8.31 -1.29 -5.01
CA VAL A 13 -7.12 -1.27 -4.12
C VAL A 13 -6.09 -0.25 -4.60
N PHE A 14 -5.84 -0.16 -5.92
CA PHE A 14 -4.97 0.86 -6.50
C PHE A 14 -5.46 2.28 -6.17
N ILE A 15 -6.73 2.58 -6.43
CA ILE A 15 -7.28 3.92 -6.15
C ILE A 15 -7.19 4.27 -4.67
N VAL A 16 -7.51 3.32 -3.78
CA VAL A 16 -7.41 3.56 -2.32
C VAL A 16 -5.96 3.71 -1.88
N LEU A 17 -5.03 2.96 -2.46
CA LEU A 17 -3.58 3.11 -2.22
C LEU A 17 -3.11 4.52 -2.59
N GLU A 18 -3.45 5.01 -3.78
CA GLU A 18 -3.07 6.35 -4.25
C GLU A 18 -3.66 7.45 -3.36
N VAL A 19 -4.94 7.34 -2.99
CA VAL A 19 -5.60 8.32 -2.11
C VAL A 19 -4.95 8.36 -0.72
N LEU A 20 -4.71 7.20 -0.10
CA LEU A 20 -4.08 7.13 1.21
C LEU A 20 -2.61 7.57 1.14
N GLY A 21 -1.90 7.20 0.08
CA GLY A 21 -0.53 7.64 -0.20
C GLY A 21 -0.45 9.16 -0.31
N TYR A 22 -1.36 9.78 -1.06
CA TYR A 22 -1.47 11.24 -1.13
C TYR A 22 -1.70 11.87 0.24
N LEU A 23 -2.66 11.36 1.02
CA LEU A 23 -2.93 11.87 2.37
C LEU A 23 -1.71 11.75 3.29
N ILE A 24 -0.97 10.64 3.22
CA ILE A 24 0.23 10.46 4.04
C ILE A 24 1.35 11.41 3.58
N HIS A 25 1.70 11.38 2.31
CA HIS A 25 2.91 12.05 1.82
C HIS A 25 2.72 13.56 1.57
N ASN A 26 1.56 13.97 1.03
CA ASN A 26 1.29 15.37 0.68
C ASN A 26 0.54 16.14 1.77
N VAL A 27 -0.07 15.46 2.74
CA VAL A 27 -0.76 16.14 3.86
C VAL A 27 0.00 15.90 5.16
N LEU A 28 0.04 14.67 5.67
CA LEU A 28 0.59 14.38 6.99
C LEU A 28 2.11 14.62 7.10
N LEU A 29 2.87 14.25 6.07
CA LEU A 29 4.33 14.34 6.05
C LEU A 29 4.86 15.56 5.28
N SER A 30 3.97 16.40 4.74
CA SER A 30 4.36 17.56 3.92
C SER A 30 5.35 18.49 4.64
N SER A 31 5.07 18.85 5.88
CA SER A 31 5.95 19.69 6.71
C SER A 31 7.27 19.02 7.01
N THR A 32 7.28 17.69 7.19
CA THR A 32 8.50 16.91 7.43
C THR A 32 9.38 16.88 6.19
N TYR A 33 8.80 16.71 5.01
CA TYR A 33 9.54 16.73 3.74
C TYR A 33 10.09 18.11 3.36
N ALA A 34 9.48 19.19 3.86
CA ALA A 34 9.97 20.55 3.67
C ALA A 34 11.17 20.91 4.57
N MET A 35 11.52 20.06 5.55
CA MET A 35 12.71 20.30 6.39
C MET A 35 13.98 20.18 5.55
N GLU A 36 14.91 21.11 5.71
CA GLU A 36 16.07 21.28 4.83
C GLU A 36 16.97 20.03 4.77
N ASP A 37 17.18 19.37 5.91
CA ASP A 37 17.95 18.15 6.05
C ASP A 37 17.31 16.94 5.35
N ILE A 38 15.98 16.89 5.32
CA ILE A 38 15.20 15.83 4.69
C ILE A 38 15.05 16.09 3.18
N ALA A 39 14.75 17.33 2.78
CA ALA A 39 14.53 17.71 1.39
C ALA A 39 15.74 17.39 0.49
N LYS A 40 16.97 17.51 1.03
CA LYS A 40 18.23 17.22 0.33
C LYS A 40 18.44 15.74 -0.01
N VAL A 41 17.73 14.82 0.65
CA VAL A 41 17.81 13.38 0.37
C VAL A 41 17.03 13.00 -0.89
N PHE A 42 15.98 13.76 -1.20
CA PHE A 42 15.11 13.49 -2.34
C PHE A 42 15.66 14.09 -3.65
N ARG A 43 15.16 13.57 -4.77
CA ARG A 43 15.36 14.21 -6.06
C ARG A 43 14.78 15.63 -6.04
N PRO A 44 15.32 16.56 -6.84
CA PRO A 44 14.67 17.84 -7.09
C PRO A 44 13.21 17.66 -7.51
N MET A 45 12.32 18.53 -7.05
CA MET A 45 10.87 18.40 -7.24
C MET A 45 10.47 18.23 -8.70
N GLU A 46 10.99 19.08 -9.59
CA GLU A 46 10.73 18.99 -11.05
C GLU A 46 11.16 17.64 -11.63
N GLU A 47 12.31 17.12 -11.18
CA GLU A 47 12.79 15.82 -11.62
C GLU A 47 11.93 14.67 -11.09
N MET A 48 11.47 14.78 -9.84
CA MET A 48 10.58 13.80 -9.22
C MET A 48 9.23 13.76 -9.94
N GLU A 49 8.61 14.92 -10.17
CA GLU A 49 7.33 15.07 -10.88
C GLU A 49 7.37 14.46 -12.28
N SER A 50 8.45 14.71 -13.03
CA SER A 50 8.65 14.13 -14.37
C SER A 50 8.66 12.59 -14.39
N LYS A 51 8.88 11.96 -13.23
CA LYS A 51 8.99 10.50 -13.05
C LYS A 51 7.81 9.89 -12.29
N MET A 52 6.85 10.68 -11.81
CA MET A 52 5.74 10.18 -11.00
C MET A 52 4.88 9.12 -11.70
N TRP A 53 4.81 9.16 -13.04
CA TRP A 53 4.13 8.13 -13.82
C TRP A 53 4.71 6.72 -13.59
N VAL A 54 6.00 6.60 -13.28
CA VAL A 54 6.65 5.32 -12.96
C VAL A 54 6.07 4.74 -11.66
N MET A 55 5.78 5.60 -10.68
CA MET A 55 5.16 5.20 -9.41
C MET A 55 3.76 4.67 -9.66
N TRP A 56 2.92 5.39 -10.42
CA TRP A 56 1.56 4.94 -10.73
C TRP A 56 1.52 3.59 -11.46
N VAL A 57 2.45 3.36 -12.40
CA VAL A 57 2.57 2.06 -13.09
C VAL A 57 3.00 0.97 -12.12
N ALA A 58 3.98 1.24 -11.25
CA ALA A 58 4.42 0.30 -10.23
C ALA A 58 3.28 -0.05 -9.26
N ASP A 59 2.52 0.94 -8.79
CA ASP A 59 1.41 0.77 -7.86
C ASP A 59 0.23 0.04 -8.49
N LEU A 60 -0.02 0.23 -9.78
CA LEU A 60 -1.01 -0.53 -10.52
C LEU A 60 -0.61 -2.01 -10.62
N ILE A 61 0.65 -2.32 -10.94
CA ILE A 61 1.16 -3.69 -10.97
C ILE A 61 1.14 -4.32 -9.57
N TRP A 62 1.57 -3.55 -8.57
CA TRP A 62 1.63 -3.98 -7.19
C TRP A 62 0.24 -4.33 -6.65
N SER A 63 -0.76 -3.46 -6.89
CA SER A 63 -2.15 -3.67 -6.44
C SER A 63 -2.76 -4.94 -7.07
N PHE A 64 -2.47 -5.22 -8.34
CA PHE A 64 -2.85 -6.47 -8.98
C PHE A 64 -2.28 -7.68 -8.25
N PHE A 65 -0.97 -7.69 -7.97
CA PHE A 65 -0.34 -8.82 -7.30
C PHE A 65 -0.75 -8.97 -5.84
N PHE A 66 -0.97 -7.87 -5.13
CA PHE A 66 -1.51 -7.88 -3.77
C PHE A 66 -2.86 -8.61 -3.73
N VAL A 67 -3.79 -8.25 -4.61
CA VAL A 67 -5.11 -8.90 -4.69
C VAL A 67 -5.00 -10.33 -5.23
N PHE A 68 -4.11 -10.60 -6.19
CA PHE A 68 -3.88 -11.94 -6.74
C PHE A 68 -3.37 -12.93 -5.68
N ILE A 69 -2.41 -12.51 -4.86
CA ILE A 69 -1.87 -13.33 -3.78
C ILE A 69 -2.97 -13.62 -2.75
N PHE A 70 -3.75 -12.61 -2.35
CA PHE A 70 -4.91 -12.81 -1.49
C PHE A 70 -5.88 -13.84 -2.10
N ALA A 71 -6.25 -13.67 -3.37
CA ALA A 71 -7.18 -14.54 -4.08
C ALA A 71 -6.70 -16.00 -4.19
N LYS A 72 -5.38 -16.22 -4.24
CA LYS A 72 -4.76 -17.56 -4.26
C LYS A 72 -4.82 -18.24 -2.89
N GLY A 73 -4.67 -17.48 -1.81
CA GLY A 73 -4.74 -17.96 -0.43
C GLY A 73 -6.12 -17.85 0.21
N TYR A 74 -7.16 -17.54 -0.57
CA TYR A 74 -8.48 -17.18 -0.05
C TYR A 74 -9.25 -18.39 0.51
N GLU A 75 -9.58 -18.34 1.81
CA GLU A 75 -10.24 -19.38 2.61
C GLU A 75 -11.71 -19.05 2.95
N ASN A 76 -12.24 -17.90 2.53
CA ASN A 76 -13.61 -17.46 2.82
C ASN A 76 -13.94 -17.30 4.32
N LYS A 77 -12.95 -16.92 5.13
CA LYS A 77 -13.08 -16.68 6.58
C LYS A 77 -13.54 -15.26 6.94
N GLY A 78 -13.87 -14.44 5.93
CA GLY A 78 -14.46 -13.11 6.11
C GLY A 78 -13.43 -12.00 6.31
N LEU A 79 -13.85 -10.90 6.95
CA LEU A 79 -13.07 -9.67 7.05
C LEU A 79 -11.71 -9.89 7.72
N MET A 80 -11.67 -10.70 8.78
CA MET A 80 -10.46 -10.94 9.57
C MET A 80 -9.36 -11.64 8.77
N GLU A 81 -9.73 -12.39 7.73
CA GLU A 81 -8.78 -12.99 6.79
C GLU A 81 -8.01 -11.92 6.02
N GLY A 82 -8.71 -10.88 5.56
CA GLY A 82 -8.13 -9.71 4.89
C GLY A 82 -7.25 -8.90 5.83
N VAL A 83 -7.70 -8.67 7.06
CA VAL A 83 -6.89 -7.97 8.08
C VAL A 83 -5.58 -8.72 8.32
N ARG A 84 -5.64 -10.03 8.57
CA ARG A 84 -4.45 -10.87 8.77
C ARG A 84 -3.52 -10.85 7.56
N TYR A 85 -4.07 -10.93 6.35
CA TYR A 85 -3.30 -10.80 5.11
C TYR A 85 -2.60 -9.44 5.02
N GLY A 86 -3.32 -8.35 5.30
CA GLY A 86 -2.78 -7.00 5.33
C GLY A 86 -1.65 -6.83 6.35
N VAL A 87 -1.79 -7.42 7.55
CA VAL A 87 -0.72 -7.46 8.56
C VAL A 87 0.54 -8.14 8.02
N TYR A 88 0.41 -9.32 7.42
CA TYR A 88 1.55 -10.05 6.87
C TYR A 88 2.23 -9.27 5.74
N MET A 89 1.46 -8.72 4.81
CA MET A 89 2.01 -7.93 3.72
C MET A 89 2.62 -6.61 4.20
N GLY A 90 2.02 -5.97 5.22
CA GLY A 90 2.55 -4.74 5.81
C GLY A 90 3.90 -4.97 6.48
N LEU A 91 4.05 -6.05 7.24
CA LEU A 91 5.34 -6.46 7.80
C LEU A 91 6.33 -6.87 6.71
N PHE A 92 5.87 -7.59 5.68
CA PHE A 92 6.77 -8.04 4.62
C PHE A 92 7.30 -6.89 3.77
N VAL A 93 6.45 -5.92 3.42
CA VAL A 93 6.80 -4.83 2.50
C VAL A 93 7.21 -3.56 3.22
N GLN A 94 6.36 -3.03 4.11
CA GLN A 94 6.56 -1.69 4.67
C GLN A 94 7.64 -1.67 5.76
N PHE A 95 7.66 -2.69 6.62
CA PHE A 95 8.71 -2.79 7.64
C PHE A 95 10.09 -2.96 6.98
N THR A 96 10.22 -3.87 6.02
CA THR A 96 11.50 -4.12 5.35
C THR A 96 11.95 -2.91 4.53
N ALA A 97 11.05 -2.27 3.77
CA ALA A 97 11.38 -1.11 2.95
C ALA A 97 11.78 0.11 3.81
N ALA A 98 11.02 0.43 4.85
CA ALA A 98 11.29 1.60 5.68
C ALA A 98 12.64 1.50 6.41
N TYR A 99 12.95 0.33 6.99
CA TYR A 99 14.20 0.14 7.71
C TYR A 99 15.40 -0.07 6.78
N ALA A 100 15.20 -0.66 5.59
CA ALA A 100 16.25 -0.68 4.58
C ALA A 100 16.64 0.74 4.15
N GLN A 101 15.65 1.63 3.97
CA GLN A 101 15.91 3.03 3.63
C GLN A 101 16.58 3.80 4.78
N TYR A 102 16.22 3.53 6.04
CA TYR A 102 16.91 4.08 7.20
C TYR A 102 18.41 3.71 7.24
N VAL A 103 18.74 2.49 6.82
CA VAL A 103 20.13 2.02 6.80
C VAL A 103 20.91 2.61 5.62
N VAL A 104 20.29 2.71 4.45
CA VAL A 104 20.96 3.13 3.20
C VAL A 104 21.07 4.64 3.07
N TYR A 105 20.05 5.37 3.52
CA TYR A 105 19.98 6.82 3.40
C TYR A 105 20.12 7.48 4.77
N PRO A 106 20.67 8.70 4.85
CA PRO A 106 20.80 9.45 6.11
C PRO A 106 19.44 10.03 6.55
N LEU A 107 18.42 9.19 6.67
CA LEU A 107 17.07 9.57 7.08
C LEU A 107 16.95 9.53 8.60
N PRO A 108 16.23 10.48 9.23
CA PRO A 108 15.97 10.42 10.65
C PRO A 108 15.06 9.22 10.97
N TYR A 109 15.36 8.53 12.08
CA TYR A 109 14.60 7.35 12.51
C TYR A 109 13.09 7.64 12.65
N SER A 110 12.72 8.83 13.12
CA SER A 110 11.32 9.25 13.26
C SER A 110 10.55 9.18 11.94
N LEU A 111 11.17 9.60 10.83
CA LEU A 111 10.53 9.59 9.51
C LEU A 111 10.33 8.16 9.00
N THR A 112 11.36 7.32 9.06
CA THR A 112 11.25 5.94 8.59
C THR A 112 10.32 5.12 9.47
N PHE A 113 10.26 5.40 10.77
CA PHE A 113 9.28 4.81 11.67
C PHE A 113 7.85 5.23 11.31
N GLN A 114 7.62 6.51 11.00
CA GLN A 114 6.32 6.99 10.51
C GLN A 114 5.94 6.33 9.18
N TRP A 115 6.85 6.19 8.22
CA TRP A 115 6.60 5.46 6.98
C TRP A 115 6.15 4.02 7.22
N PHE A 116 6.84 3.31 8.11
CA PHE A 116 6.43 1.98 8.51
C PHE A 116 5.03 1.98 9.12
N VAL A 117 4.76 2.81 10.12
CA VAL A 117 3.46 2.80 10.82
C VAL A 117 2.31 3.17 9.89
N TYR A 118 2.46 4.24 9.10
CA TYR A 118 1.43 4.68 8.17
C TYR A 118 1.23 3.65 7.04
N GLY A 119 2.31 3.17 6.43
CA GLY A 119 2.26 2.12 5.42
C GLY A 119 1.64 0.82 5.95
N PHE A 120 1.98 0.41 7.17
CA PHE A 120 1.40 -0.76 7.81
C PHE A 120 -0.12 -0.63 7.98
N ILE A 121 -0.59 0.53 8.46
CA ILE A 121 -2.03 0.82 8.58
C ILE A 121 -2.71 0.75 7.20
N VAL A 122 -2.13 1.36 6.17
CA VAL A 122 -2.63 1.28 4.78
C VAL A 122 -2.76 -0.18 4.35
N TYR A 123 -1.76 -1.02 4.59
CA TYR A 123 -1.80 -2.42 4.16
C TYR A 123 -2.89 -3.23 4.87
N VAL A 124 -3.13 -2.96 6.15
CA VAL A 124 -4.26 -3.55 6.89
C VAL A 124 -5.59 -3.12 6.30
N ILE A 125 -5.76 -1.83 5.97
CA ILE A 125 -6.96 -1.30 5.31
C ILE A 125 -7.16 -1.96 3.95
N LEU A 126 -6.10 -2.04 3.12
CA LEU A 126 -6.18 -2.65 1.79
C LEU A 126 -6.47 -4.15 1.85
N GLY A 127 -5.91 -4.86 2.83
CA GLY A 127 -6.22 -6.27 3.06
C GLY A 127 -7.69 -6.49 3.45
N ALA A 128 -8.21 -5.67 4.38
CA ALA A 128 -9.62 -5.68 4.77
C ALA A 128 -10.54 -5.35 3.59
N LEU A 129 -10.22 -4.30 2.83
CA LEU A 129 -10.91 -3.90 1.60
C LEU A 129 -10.94 -5.03 0.57
N THR A 130 -9.81 -5.71 0.37
CA THR A 130 -9.69 -6.84 -0.54
C THR A 130 -10.63 -7.98 -0.14
N ALA A 131 -10.69 -8.33 1.15
CA ALA A 131 -11.58 -9.39 1.64
C ALA A 131 -13.08 -9.06 1.46
N VAL A 132 -13.46 -7.79 1.54
CA VAL A 132 -14.83 -7.32 1.31
C VAL A 132 -15.20 -7.36 -0.17
N LEU A 133 -14.33 -6.82 -1.03
CA LEU A 133 -14.63 -6.66 -2.47
C LEU A 133 -14.47 -7.97 -3.25
N TYR A 134 -13.47 -8.79 -2.90
CA TYR A 134 -13.24 -10.07 -3.56
C TYR A 134 -14.27 -11.14 -3.14
N LYS A 135 -15.07 -10.88 -2.08
CA LYS A 135 -16.25 -11.68 -1.68
C LYS A 135 -17.51 -11.37 -2.50
N PRO A 136 -17.86 -12.17 -3.52
CA PRO A 136 -19.29 -12.38 -3.86
C PRO A 136 -19.56 -13.77 -4.51
N VAL A 137 -20.73 -14.40 -4.57
CA VAL A 137 -22.12 -14.18 -4.16
C VAL A 137 -22.48 -15.33 -3.19
N ALA A 138 -23.44 -15.16 -2.28
CA ALA A 138 -23.96 -16.29 -1.50
C ALA A 138 -24.28 -17.47 -2.42
N LYS A 139 -23.90 -18.69 -2.03
CA LYS A 139 -24.45 -19.89 -2.68
C LYS A 139 -25.97 -19.75 -2.65
N PRO A 140 -26.69 -19.98 -3.77
CA PRO A 140 -28.12 -20.21 -3.69
C PRO A 140 -28.34 -21.28 -2.63
N THR A 141 -29.20 -21.00 -1.65
CA THR A 141 -29.73 -22.03 -0.77
C THR A 141 -30.45 -23.03 -1.65
N GLU A 142 -29.92 -24.25 -1.73
CA GLU A 142 -30.65 -25.42 -2.25
C GLU A 142 -31.84 -25.76 -1.35
#